data_AF-A0A6J4UCH2-F1
#
_entry.id   AF-A0A6J4UCH2-F1
#
_cell.length_a   1.000
_cell.length_b   1.000
_cell.length_c   1.000
_cell.angle_alpha   90.00
_cell.angle_beta   90.00
_cell.angle_gamma   90.00
#
_symmetry.space_group_name_H-M   'P 1'
#
loop_
_entity.id
_entity.type
_entity.pdbx_description
1 polymer ?
#
loop_
_entity_poly.entity_id
_entity_poly.type
_entity_poly.pdbx_seq_one_letter_code
_entity_poly.pdbx_strand_id
1 'polypeptide(L)'
;MQDRQEQDDAVRRRPARWGASIGLALALLIGVAGPVLALSQDDDGASELVGEYGVAITEIDIPQDLPVVPALSGQWRIALEDDGSYVLERTDVGVLINGSYQVDGDQITLTDEGGLLSCANARSTVADLDPVTGVYTWTFEDEALVLVPEEEGCALRSILLSSRPLVTFIACLTEPFDFAANNPADGDATPDPDDEPITSEDEAAEADEDEATPDNPLDQLAGRRGNDESDADADADSGGEVPPEDEIDAGVDELLRQVTACWATGDPARLIPLFGEGLRAELVDGIGTIEDVAVQLEPLLTVPLTFERAGDLRLTDDTIAVAVVVVQIEDEESFQRFEFSYEDGRWLLNSLGEQEQAP
;
A
#
# COMPACT_ATOMS: atom_id res chain seq x y z
N MET A 1 -25.20 -1.35 -62.60
CA MET A 1 -23.73 -1.40 -62.44
C MET A 1 -23.22 -0.22 -61.59
N GLN A 2 -23.59 0.04 -60.33
CA GLN A 2 -24.48 -0.63 -59.37
C GLN A 2 -24.34 -2.15 -59.33
N ASP A 3 -23.47 -2.66 -58.45
CA ASP A 3 -23.85 -3.52 -57.32
C ASP A 3 -22.60 -4.01 -56.57
N ARG A 4 -22.35 -3.45 -55.37
CA ARG A 4 -21.63 -4.00 -54.20
C ARG A 4 -21.30 -2.88 -53.20
N GLN A 5 -22.30 -2.54 -52.38
CA GLN A 5 -22.10 -1.78 -51.14
C GLN A 5 -23.24 -2.14 -50.19
N GLU A 6 -23.13 -3.32 -49.58
CA GLU A 6 -24.08 -3.87 -48.62
C GLU A 6 -23.30 -4.87 -47.75
N GLN A 7 -23.63 -4.94 -46.45
CA GLN A 7 -23.00 -5.74 -45.38
C GLN A 7 -21.56 -5.29 -44.99
N ASP A 8 -21.19 -5.06 -43.73
CA ASP A 8 -21.87 -4.90 -42.43
C ASP A 8 -21.03 -3.81 -41.66
N ASP A 9 -21.40 -3.20 -40.52
CA ASP A 9 -22.20 -3.67 -39.40
C ASP A 9 -22.81 -2.50 -38.61
N ALA A 10 -23.85 -2.75 -37.80
CA ALA A 10 -24.62 -1.70 -37.14
C ALA A 10 -24.98 -2.02 -35.68
N VAL A 11 -24.19 -1.51 -34.73
CA VAL A 11 -24.62 -1.36 -33.32
C VAL A 11 -24.44 0.10 -32.87
N ARG A 12 -25.55 0.84 -32.88
CA ARG A 12 -25.60 2.22 -32.37
C ARG A 12 -25.74 2.23 -30.85
N ARG A 13 -24.91 3.06 -30.21
CA ARG A 13 -25.01 3.47 -28.80
C ARG A 13 -26.46 3.77 -28.41
N ARG A 14 -26.94 3.21 -27.29
CA ARG A 14 -28.19 3.61 -26.64
C ARG A 14 -27.87 4.36 -25.34
N PRO A 15 -28.32 5.62 -25.16
CA PRO A 15 -28.27 6.28 -23.87
C PRO A 15 -29.40 5.75 -22.97
N ALA A 16 -29.07 5.40 -21.72
CA ALA A 16 -30.06 5.05 -20.71
C ALA A 16 -30.74 6.32 -20.18
N ARG A 17 -31.89 6.67 -20.77
CA ARG A 17 -32.82 7.64 -20.18
C ARG A 17 -33.70 6.94 -19.14
N TRP A 18 -33.52 7.27 -17.87
CA TRP A 18 -34.57 7.15 -16.87
C TRP A 18 -35.06 8.55 -16.50
N GLY A 19 -36.37 8.69 -16.36
CA GLY A 19 -36.97 9.91 -15.85
C GLY A 19 -38.46 9.76 -15.69
N ALA A 20 -39.01 10.30 -14.59
CA ALA A 20 -40.34 10.92 -14.52
C ALA A 20 -40.63 11.44 -13.10
N SER A 21 -40.42 12.74 -12.95
CA SER A 21 -41.00 13.71 -12.02
C SER A 21 -42.35 13.38 -11.34
N ILE A 22 -42.46 13.73 -10.05
CA ILE A 22 -43.68 13.99 -9.25
C ILE A 22 -43.34 15.13 -8.25
N GLY A 23 -44.19 16.12 -7.89
CA GLY A 23 -45.55 16.37 -8.39
C GLY A 23 -46.33 17.56 -7.80
N LEU A 24 -45.70 18.72 -7.49
CA LEU A 24 -46.31 20.06 -7.25
C LEU A 24 -47.12 20.33 -5.94
N ALA A 25 -46.78 21.43 -5.23
CA ALA A 25 -47.65 22.44 -4.54
C ALA A 25 -46.97 22.99 -3.25
N LEU A 26 -46.52 24.25 -3.14
CA LEU A 26 -47.24 25.53 -3.04
C LEU A 26 -47.91 25.82 -1.67
N ALA A 27 -47.27 26.64 -0.83
CA ALA A 27 -47.93 27.53 0.15
C ALA A 27 -47.04 28.75 0.48
N LEU A 28 -47.64 29.89 0.82
CA LEU A 28 -46.99 31.21 0.91
C LEU A 28 -47.40 31.92 2.21
N LEU A 29 -46.44 32.33 3.06
CA LEU A 29 -46.72 33.13 4.28
C LEU A 29 -45.58 34.13 4.66
N ILE A 30 -45.81 35.39 4.29
CA ILE A 30 -45.65 36.63 5.08
C ILE A 30 -44.57 36.66 6.21
N GLY A 31 -43.40 37.17 5.84
CA GLY A 31 -42.58 38.23 6.46
C GLY A 31 -42.63 38.60 7.95
N VAL A 32 -41.43 38.70 8.53
CA VAL A 32 -41.02 39.75 9.50
C VAL A 32 -39.63 40.25 9.12
N ALA A 33 -39.45 41.55 8.90
CA ALA A 33 -38.13 42.16 8.72
C ALA A 33 -37.56 42.56 10.09
N GLY A 34 -36.82 41.65 10.72
CA GLY A 34 -35.96 41.96 11.86
C GLY A 34 -34.52 42.29 11.38
N PRO A 35 -33.72 43.03 12.17
CA PRO A 35 -32.29 43.11 11.90
C PRO A 35 -31.69 41.72 12.13
N VAL A 36 -31.32 41.04 11.05
CA VAL A 36 -30.46 39.86 11.14
C VAL A 36 -29.10 40.38 11.60
N LEU A 37 -28.83 40.20 12.89
CA LEU A 37 -27.45 40.16 13.36
C LEU A 37 -26.86 38.93 12.68
N ALA A 38 -26.00 39.14 11.69
CA ALA A 38 -25.13 38.11 11.17
C ALA A 38 -24.17 37.72 12.31
N LEU A 39 -24.62 36.77 13.13
CA LEU A 39 -23.72 35.96 13.93
C LEU A 39 -22.89 35.18 12.92
N SER A 40 -21.57 35.24 13.09
CA SER A 40 -20.60 34.43 12.35
C SER A 40 -21.08 32.98 12.39
N GLN A 41 -21.37 32.41 11.22
CA GLN A 41 -21.66 30.99 11.12
C GLN A 41 -20.34 30.25 11.32
N ASP A 42 -20.28 29.53 12.43
CA ASP A 42 -19.66 28.22 12.58
C ASP A 42 -18.40 27.97 11.72
N ASP A 43 -17.24 28.19 12.36
CA ASP A 43 -15.86 27.97 11.88
C ASP A 43 -15.53 26.46 11.74
N ASP A 44 -16.55 25.61 11.59
CA ASP A 44 -16.45 24.16 11.75
C ASP A 44 -15.78 23.47 10.55
N GLY A 45 -15.87 24.07 9.35
CA GLY A 45 -15.35 23.48 8.10
C GLY A 45 -13.83 23.28 8.07
N ALA A 46 -13.06 24.12 8.77
CA ALA A 46 -11.62 23.93 8.89
C ALA A 46 -11.27 22.65 9.67
N SER A 47 -12.09 22.26 10.66
CA SER A 47 -11.83 21.09 11.49
C SER A 47 -12.06 19.75 10.79
N GLU A 48 -12.79 19.75 9.68
CA GLU A 48 -13.06 18.55 8.86
C GLU A 48 -11.87 18.19 7.94
N LEU A 49 -11.06 19.19 7.58
CA LEU A 49 -9.87 19.03 6.73
C LEU A 49 -8.57 18.74 7.50
N VAL A 50 -8.55 18.86 8.83
CA VAL A 50 -7.35 18.59 9.62
C VAL A 50 -7.08 17.08 9.64
N GLY A 51 -5.91 16.66 9.16
CA GLY A 51 -5.55 15.25 9.05
C GLY A 51 -4.28 14.99 8.24
N GLU A 52 -3.89 13.71 8.18
CA GLU A 52 -2.86 13.22 7.27
C GLU A 52 -3.51 12.43 6.14
N TYR A 53 -3.20 12.79 4.89
CA TYR A 53 -3.72 12.18 3.67
C TYR A 53 -2.59 11.59 2.82
N GLY A 54 -2.88 10.56 2.05
CA GLY A 54 -1.94 9.86 1.18
C GLY A 54 -2.39 9.87 -0.27
N VAL A 55 -1.42 9.92 -1.19
CA VAL A 55 -1.65 9.71 -2.62
C VAL A 55 -0.43 9.06 -3.26
N ALA A 56 -0.66 8.10 -4.14
CA ALA A 56 0.38 7.54 -5.00
C ALA A 56 0.37 8.29 -6.34
N ILE A 57 1.53 8.79 -6.77
CA ILE A 57 1.70 9.46 -8.06
C ILE A 57 2.53 8.55 -8.96
N THR A 58 2.01 8.19 -10.14
CA THR A 58 2.70 7.36 -11.15
C THR A 58 3.15 8.20 -12.34
N GLU A 59 3.90 7.62 -13.29
CA GLU A 59 4.26 8.31 -14.54
C GLU A 59 3.03 8.73 -15.38
N ILE A 60 1.89 8.03 -15.25
CA ILE A 60 0.66 8.35 -16.00
C ILE A 60 0.01 9.65 -15.52
N ASP A 61 0.16 9.97 -14.23
CA ASP A 61 -0.39 11.18 -13.60
C ASP A 61 0.44 12.45 -13.97
N ILE A 62 1.63 12.26 -14.55
CA ILE A 62 2.59 13.33 -14.80
C ILE A 62 2.60 13.71 -16.31
N PRO A 63 2.21 14.95 -16.67
CA PRO A 63 2.35 15.45 -18.02
C PRO A 63 3.77 15.33 -18.58
N GLN A 64 3.89 14.71 -19.74
CA GLN A 64 5.14 14.33 -20.41
C GLN A 64 6.02 15.54 -20.84
N ASP A 65 5.53 16.77 -20.71
CA ASP A 65 6.28 18.00 -20.94
C ASP A 65 6.91 18.61 -19.66
N LEU A 66 6.65 18.04 -18.48
CA LEU A 66 7.26 18.50 -17.23
C LEU A 66 8.69 17.97 -17.06
N PRO A 67 9.69 18.83 -16.79
CA PRO A 67 11.11 18.43 -16.70
C PRO A 67 11.49 17.73 -15.37
N VAL A 68 10.50 17.34 -14.54
CA VAL A 68 10.73 16.93 -13.13
C VAL A 68 10.09 15.58 -12.78
N VAL A 69 9.70 14.77 -13.77
CA VAL A 69 8.95 13.50 -13.60
C VAL A 69 9.44 12.62 -12.43
N PRO A 70 10.75 12.29 -12.29
CA PRO A 70 11.20 11.37 -11.23
C PRO A 70 11.13 11.94 -9.81
N ALA A 71 10.92 13.25 -9.65
CA ALA A 71 10.73 13.86 -8.34
C ALA A 71 9.27 13.80 -7.88
N LEU A 72 8.31 13.63 -8.80
CA LEU A 72 6.88 13.57 -8.50
C LEU A 72 6.38 12.14 -8.31
N SER A 73 6.91 11.17 -9.07
CA SER A 73 6.54 9.77 -8.91
C SER A 73 6.92 9.25 -7.51
N GLY A 74 6.01 8.47 -6.90
CA GLY A 74 6.16 7.89 -5.55
C GLY A 74 4.93 8.12 -4.66
N GLN A 75 5.00 7.61 -3.43
CA GLN A 75 3.98 7.85 -2.40
C GLN A 75 4.20 9.17 -1.69
N TRP A 76 3.12 9.95 -1.61
CA TRP A 76 3.08 11.23 -0.92
C TRP A 76 2.21 11.16 0.34
N ARG A 77 2.61 11.96 1.33
CA ARG A 77 1.88 12.30 2.54
C ARG A 77 1.61 13.80 2.54
N ILE A 78 0.36 14.17 2.78
CA ILE A 78 -0.14 15.54 2.88
C ILE A 78 -0.67 15.72 4.30
N ALA A 79 0.00 16.51 5.14
CA ALA A 79 -0.51 16.87 6.46
C ALA A 79 -1.16 18.26 6.39
N LEU A 80 -2.42 18.37 6.85
CA LEU A 80 -3.13 19.62 7.09
C LEU A 80 -3.28 19.78 8.61
N GLU A 81 -2.51 20.70 9.20
CA GLU A 81 -2.39 20.87 10.66
C GLU A 81 -3.46 21.83 11.21
N ASP A 82 -3.74 21.74 12.52
CA ASP A 82 -4.76 22.57 13.19
C ASP A 82 -4.41 24.06 13.32
N ASP A 83 -3.13 24.41 13.14
CA ASP A 83 -2.63 25.78 13.15
C ASP A 83 -2.71 26.49 11.79
N GLY A 84 -3.22 25.80 10.76
CA GLY A 84 -3.29 26.30 9.39
C GLY A 84 -1.99 26.14 8.60
N SER A 85 -1.01 25.38 9.09
CA SER A 85 0.14 24.95 8.29
C SER A 85 -0.12 23.65 7.53
N TYR A 86 0.61 23.43 6.43
CA TYR A 86 0.57 22.16 5.71
C TYR A 86 1.95 21.72 5.22
N VAL A 87 2.09 20.42 5.03
CA VAL A 87 3.34 19.77 4.61
C VAL A 87 3.03 18.72 3.55
N LEU A 88 3.78 18.73 2.43
CA LEU A 88 3.84 17.59 1.50
C LEU A 88 5.22 16.93 1.58
N GLU A 89 5.20 15.65 1.87
CA GLU A 89 6.35 14.77 2.06
C GLU A 89 6.24 13.58 1.11
N ARG A 90 7.35 13.16 0.52
CA ARG A 90 7.43 11.91 -0.23
C ARG A 90 8.07 10.85 0.65
N THR A 91 7.45 9.70 0.81
CA THR A 91 7.75 8.73 1.88
C THR A 91 9.21 8.25 1.90
N ASP A 92 9.90 8.25 0.74
CA ASP A 92 11.29 7.86 0.55
C ASP A 92 12.32 9.02 0.68
N VAL A 93 11.87 10.29 0.67
CA VAL A 93 12.75 11.48 0.65
C VAL A 93 12.55 12.41 1.85
N GLY A 94 11.35 12.45 2.43
CA GLY A 94 10.96 13.39 3.47
C GLY A 94 10.22 14.62 2.93
N VAL A 95 10.14 15.67 3.76
CA VAL A 95 9.44 16.92 3.46
C VAL A 95 10.02 17.63 2.24
N LEU A 96 9.19 17.84 1.21
CA LEU A 96 9.56 18.49 -0.05
C LEU A 96 8.84 19.82 -0.29
N ILE A 97 7.71 20.07 0.38
CA ILE A 97 6.94 21.32 0.35
C ILE A 97 6.37 21.58 1.75
N ASN A 98 6.35 22.84 2.16
CA ASN A 98 5.64 23.34 3.34
C ASN A 98 5.01 24.71 3.03
N GLY A 99 3.92 25.02 3.73
CA GLY A 99 3.19 26.26 3.54
C GLY A 99 2.09 26.48 4.58
N SER A 100 1.20 27.40 4.27
CA SER A 100 -0.01 27.69 5.06
C SER A 100 -1.29 27.57 4.22
N TYR A 101 -2.39 27.16 4.84
CA TYR A 101 -3.70 27.03 4.20
C TYR A 101 -4.77 27.80 4.98
N GLN A 102 -5.86 28.15 4.28
CA GLN A 102 -7.06 28.77 4.83
C GLN A 102 -8.29 28.15 4.19
N VAL A 103 -9.37 28.01 4.96
CA VAL A 103 -10.64 27.42 4.50
C VAL A 103 -11.75 28.48 4.57
N ASP A 104 -12.52 28.63 3.50
CA ASP A 104 -13.72 29.48 3.43
C ASP A 104 -14.85 28.67 2.78
N GLY A 105 -15.71 28.08 3.62
CA GLY A 105 -16.75 27.15 3.17
C GLY A 105 -16.17 25.90 2.50
N ASP A 106 -16.61 25.63 1.28
CA ASP A 106 -16.16 24.52 0.43
C ASP A 106 -14.86 24.82 -0.34
N GLN A 107 -14.16 25.93 -0.02
CA GLN A 107 -12.89 26.30 -0.64
C GLN A 107 -11.72 26.21 0.34
N ILE A 108 -10.60 25.66 -0.14
CA ILE A 108 -9.29 25.69 0.53
C ILE A 108 -8.30 26.48 -0.34
N THR A 109 -7.65 27.47 0.27
CA THR A 109 -6.56 28.24 -0.33
C THR A 109 -5.24 27.78 0.29
N LEU A 110 -4.34 27.21 -0.51
CA LEU A 110 -3.00 26.80 -0.09
C LEU A 110 -1.94 27.79 -0.60
N THR A 111 -1.01 28.19 0.27
CA THR A 111 0.10 29.09 -0.04
C THR A 111 1.43 28.39 0.24
N ASP A 112 2.22 28.18 -0.81
CA ASP A 112 3.54 27.57 -0.75
C ASP A 112 4.57 28.53 -0.11
N GLU A 113 5.21 28.13 1.00
CA GLU A 113 6.21 28.98 1.67
C GLU A 113 7.65 28.51 1.44
N GLY A 114 7.88 27.20 1.31
CA GLY A 114 9.21 26.66 1.12
C GLY A 114 9.25 25.16 0.82
N GLY A 115 10.46 24.66 0.56
CA GLY A 115 10.71 23.28 0.15
C GLY A 115 11.40 23.18 -1.22
N LEU A 116 11.94 21.99 -1.55
CA LEU A 116 12.67 21.76 -2.80
C LEU A 116 11.74 21.77 -4.02
N LEU A 117 10.51 21.30 -3.87
CA LEU A 117 9.50 21.25 -4.94
C LEU A 117 8.46 22.36 -4.81
N SER A 118 8.69 23.34 -3.94
CA SER A 118 7.74 24.42 -3.69
C SER A 118 7.53 25.34 -4.89
N CYS A 119 6.27 25.68 -5.12
CA CYS A 119 5.79 26.63 -6.12
C CYS A 119 6.27 28.06 -5.86
N ALA A 120 6.82 28.37 -4.68
CA ALA A 120 7.44 29.66 -4.33
C ALA A 120 8.49 30.18 -5.34
N ASN A 121 9.13 29.27 -6.08
CA ASN A 121 10.12 29.59 -7.13
C ASN A 121 9.70 29.12 -8.54
N ALA A 122 8.48 28.59 -8.69
CA ALA A 122 7.97 28.10 -9.95
C ALA A 122 7.62 29.26 -10.91
N ARG A 123 7.40 28.92 -12.18
CA ARG A 123 6.75 29.82 -13.14
C ARG A 123 5.32 29.38 -13.32
N SER A 124 4.40 30.35 -13.33
CA SER A 124 3.00 30.06 -13.59
C SER A 124 2.82 29.40 -14.97
N THR A 125 2.02 28.33 -15.01
CA THR A 125 1.57 27.68 -16.25
C THR A 125 0.36 28.38 -16.86
N VAL A 126 -0.35 29.16 -16.06
CA VAL A 126 -1.53 29.94 -16.45
C VAL A 126 -1.18 31.43 -16.45
N ALA A 127 -1.64 32.18 -17.45
CA ALA A 127 -1.44 33.62 -17.49
C ALA A 127 -2.17 34.30 -16.33
N ASP A 128 -1.52 35.28 -15.70
CA ASP A 128 -2.06 36.14 -14.64
C ASP A 128 -2.39 35.46 -13.29
N LEU A 129 -2.14 34.15 -13.12
CA LEU A 129 -2.18 33.47 -11.82
C LEU A 129 -0.80 33.44 -11.14
N ASP A 130 -0.77 33.59 -9.82
CA ASP A 130 0.42 33.44 -8.99
C ASP A 130 0.66 31.94 -8.71
N PRO A 131 1.80 31.33 -9.09
CA PRO A 131 2.04 29.92 -8.80
C PRO A 131 2.15 29.64 -7.30
N VAL A 132 2.47 30.63 -6.47
CA VAL A 132 2.67 30.44 -5.03
C VAL A 132 1.36 30.10 -4.31
N THR A 133 0.22 30.60 -4.81
CA THR A 133 -1.11 30.38 -4.19
C THR A 133 -1.98 29.51 -5.07
N GLY A 134 -2.72 28.57 -4.48
CA GLY A 134 -3.66 27.69 -5.18
C GLY A 134 -5.00 27.66 -4.45
N VAL A 135 -6.10 27.81 -5.18
CA VAL A 135 -7.46 27.73 -4.64
C VAL A 135 -8.14 26.49 -5.21
N TYR A 136 -8.71 25.68 -4.33
CA TYR A 136 -9.38 24.43 -4.64
C TYR A 136 -10.75 24.39 -3.97
N THR A 137 -11.75 23.82 -4.64
CA THR A 137 -12.96 23.35 -3.99
C THR A 137 -12.71 21.95 -3.45
N TRP A 138 -13.13 21.69 -2.20
CA TRP A 138 -12.91 20.42 -1.51
C TRP A 138 -14.23 19.71 -1.20
N THR A 139 -14.18 18.38 -1.16
CA THR A 139 -15.27 17.53 -0.68
C THR A 139 -14.70 16.20 -0.19
N PHE A 140 -15.42 15.52 0.70
CA PHE A 140 -15.17 14.10 1.00
C PHE A 140 -16.08 13.22 0.15
N GLU A 141 -15.50 12.27 -0.57
CA GLU A 141 -16.18 11.23 -1.33
C GLU A 141 -15.58 9.88 -0.93
N ASP A 142 -16.42 8.95 -0.45
CA ASP A 142 -16.03 7.59 -0.04
C ASP A 142 -14.76 7.54 0.85
N GLU A 143 -14.76 8.36 1.92
CA GLU A 143 -13.67 8.53 2.90
C GLU A 143 -12.34 9.13 2.36
N ALA A 144 -12.30 9.54 1.08
CA ALA A 144 -11.20 10.27 0.48
C ALA A 144 -11.49 11.77 0.33
N LEU A 145 -10.46 12.61 0.55
CA LEU A 145 -10.49 14.05 0.30
C LEU A 145 -10.25 14.31 -1.19
N VAL A 146 -11.24 14.89 -1.87
CA VAL A 146 -11.14 15.30 -3.28
C VAL A 146 -10.94 16.81 -3.34
N LEU A 147 -9.83 17.25 -3.95
CA LEU A 147 -9.53 18.66 -4.20
C LEU A 147 -9.61 18.96 -5.70
N VAL A 148 -10.53 19.84 -6.11
CA VAL A 148 -10.71 20.27 -7.50
C VAL A 148 -10.16 21.70 -7.67
N PRO A 149 -9.17 21.94 -8.54
CA PRO A 149 -8.54 23.25 -8.66
C PRO A 149 -9.48 24.27 -9.33
N GLU A 150 -9.63 25.44 -8.71
CA GLU A 150 -10.33 26.61 -9.28
C GLU A 150 -9.34 27.64 -9.82
N GLU A 151 -8.37 28.06 -9.01
CA GLU A 151 -7.29 28.98 -9.39
C GLU A 151 -5.93 28.35 -9.03
N GLU A 152 -5.26 27.72 -10.00
CA GLU A 152 -3.97 27.07 -9.79
C GLU A 152 -2.97 27.43 -10.90
N GLY A 153 -1.87 28.09 -10.54
CA GLY A 153 -0.77 28.48 -11.42
C GLY A 153 0.40 27.50 -11.46
N CYS A 154 0.47 26.56 -10.51
CA CYS A 154 1.54 25.60 -10.32
C CYS A 154 1.09 24.18 -10.68
N ALA A 155 1.51 23.69 -11.86
CA ALA A 155 1.21 22.32 -12.27
C ALA A 155 1.69 21.25 -11.28
N LEU A 156 2.75 21.52 -10.51
CA LEU A 156 3.27 20.58 -9.51
C LEU A 156 2.25 20.32 -8.40
N ARG A 157 1.74 21.37 -7.75
CA ARG A 157 0.73 21.25 -6.70
C ARG A 157 -0.60 20.71 -7.24
N SER A 158 -0.98 21.09 -8.47
CA SER A 158 -2.14 20.49 -9.15
C SER A 158 -2.03 18.98 -9.36
N ILE A 159 -0.83 18.44 -9.60
CA ILE A 159 -0.64 16.98 -9.74
C ILE A 159 -0.70 16.31 -8.37
N LEU A 160 -0.01 16.86 -7.36
CA LEU A 160 0.04 16.24 -6.03
C LEU A 160 -1.30 16.28 -5.28
N LEU A 161 -2.15 17.27 -5.53
CA LEU A 161 -3.42 17.46 -4.79
C LEU A 161 -4.67 17.06 -5.58
N SER A 162 -4.60 16.92 -6.91
CA SER A 162 -5.80 16.78 -7.75
C SER A 162 -5.70 15.78 -8.90
N SER A 163 -4.64 14.97 -9.00
CA SER A 163 -4.60 13.85 -9.95
C SER A 163 -5.54 12.72 -9.54
N ARG A 164 -5.65 12.46 -8.23
CA ARG A 164 -6.39 11.37 -7.60
C ARG A 164 -7.00 11.86 -6.28
N PRO A 165 -8.07 11.24 -5.75
CA PRO A 165 -8.53 11.45 -4.38
C PRO A 165 -7.42 11.16 -3.36
N LEU A 166 -7.37 11.95 -2.29
CA LEU A 166 -6.41 11.80 -1.21
C LEU A 166 -7.03 10.95 -0.09
N VAL A 167 -6.63 9.69 0.02
CA VAL A 167 -7.11 8.77 1.07
C VAL A 167 -6.49 9.12 2.43
N THR A 168 -6.99 8.58 3.53
CA THR A 168 -6.30 8.75 4.84
C THR A 168 -4.89 8.15 4.78
N PHE A 169 -3.87 8.88 5.24
CA PHE A 169 -2.50 8.38 5.27
C PHE A 169 -2.33 7.30 6.33
N ILE A 170 -1.64 6.22 5.97
CA ILE A 170 -1.31 5.13 6.87
C ILE A 170 0.19 4.91 6.78
N ALA A 171 0.89 5.12 7.90
CA ALA A 171 2.31 4.84 7.98
C ALA A 171 2.54 3.33 7.98
N CYS A 172 3.59 2.86 7.29
CA CYS A 172 4.10 1.51 7.48
C CYS A 172 4.68 1.38 8.88
N LEU A 173 3.95 0.73 9.78
CA LEU A 173 4.36 0.55 11.19
C LEU A 173 5.28 -0.67 11.37
N THR A 174 5.43 -1.51 10.35
CA THR A 174 6.28 -2.70 10.37
C THR A 174 7.75 -2.33 10.53
N GLU A 175 8.40 -2.88 11.56
CA GLU A 175 9.85 -2.78 11.75
C GLU A 175 10.59 -3.52 10.61
N PRO A 176 11.68 -2.96 10.04
CA PRO A 176 12.45 -3.64 9.02
C PRO A 176 13.02 -4.99 9.50
N PHE A 177 12.86 -6.02 8.68
CA PHE A 177 13.43 -7.34 8.88
C PHE A 177 14.97 -7.30 8.84
N ASP A 178 15.62 -7.78 9.90
CA ASP A 178 17.07 -7.96 9.91
C ASP A 178 17.43 -9.29 9.23
N PHE A 179 17.75 -9.23 7.94
CA PHE A 179 18.19 -10.39 7.17
C PHE A 179 19.45 -11.04 7.77
N ALA A 180 20.40 -10.24 8.25
CA ALA A 180 21.67 -10.76 8.81
C ALA A 180 21.46 -11.52 10.12
N ALA A 181 20.49 -11.10 10.94
CA ALA A 181 20.14 -11.83 12.17
C ALA A 181 19.40 -13.15 11.91
N ASN A 182 18.81 -13.35 10.72
CA ASN A 182 17.94 -14.49 10.40
C ASN A 182 18.56 -15.47 9.40
N ASN A 183 19.77 -15.23 8.90
CA ASN A 183 20.44 -16.14 7.98
C ASN A 183 21.05 -17.34 8.73
N PRO A 184 20.57 -18.59 8.53
CA PRO A 184 21.05 -19.76 9.25
C PRO A 184 22.47 -20.19 8.85
N ALA A 185 23.07 -19.60 7.80
CA ALA A 185 24.42 -19.95 7.33
C ALA A 185 25.54 -19.54 8.30
N ASP A 186 25.31 -18.53 9.15
CA ASP A 186 26.23 -18.16 10.25
C ASP A 186 25.98 -19.00 11.53
N GLY A 187 25.08 -19.99 11.46
CA GLY A 187 24.80 -20.96 12.50
C GLY A 187 25.98 -21.89 12.77
N ASP A 188 26.77 -21.54 13.79
CA ASP A 188 27.75 -22.40 14.47
C ASP A 188 29.01 -22.77 13.66
N ALA A 189 29.53 -21.80 12.91
CA ALA A 189 30.97 -21.72 12.67
C ALA A 189 31.71 -21.27 13.96
N THR A 190 31.44 -21.93 15.11
CA THR A 190 32.44 -21.95 16.19
C THR A 190 33.73 -22.48 15.57
N PRO A 191 34.85 -21.74 15.67
CA PRO A 191 36.13 -22.29 15.26
C PRO A 191 36.35 -23.58 16.04
N ASP A 192 36.50 -24.71 15.34
CA ASP A 192 36.79 -25.97 15.99
C ASP A 192 38.07 -25.78 16.81
N PRO A 193 38.03 -25.91 18.14
CA PRO A 193 39.18 -25.63 18.98
C PRO A 193 40.33 -26.62 18.74
N ASP A 194 40.09 -27.72 18.01
CA ASP A 194 41.09 -28.69 17.59
C ASP A 194 41.65 -28.43 16.17
N ASP A 195 41.18 -27.41 15.44
CA ASP A 195 41.75 -26.98 14.15
C ASP A 195 43.03 -26.15 14.40
N GLU A 196 44.09 -26.83 14.87
CA GLU A 196 45.42 -26.24 15.02
C GLU A 196 45.87 -25.65 13.67
N PRO A 197 46.46 -24.44 13.65
CA PRO A 197 46.82 -23.77 12.41
C PRO A 197 47.83 -24.61 11.62
N ILE A 198 47.36 -25.23 10.54
CA ILE A 198 48.19 -26.04 9.65
C ILE A 198 49.24 -25.13 9.00
N THR A 199 50.44 -25.11 9.58
CA THR A 199 51.58 -24.37 9.03
C THR A 199 52.04 -25.04 7.75
N SER A 200 51.53 -24.57 6.62
CA SER A 200 51.86 -25.08 5.29
C SER A 200 53.27 -24.65 4.85
N GLU A 201 54.28 -25.39 5.31
CA GLU A 201 55.60 -25.47 4.67
C GLU A 201 55.74 -26.86 4.03
N ASP A 202 56.12 -26.90 2.74
CA ASP A 202 56.16 -28.09 1.87
C ASP A 202 54.76 -28.78 1.65
N GLU A 203 54.52 -29.58 0.62
CA GLU A 203 55.42 -30.22 -0.34
C GLU A 203 54.77 -30.30 -1.73
N ALA A 204 55.56 -30.46 -2.80
CA ALA A 204 55.05 -30.65 -4.16
C ALA A 204 55.28 -32.09 -4.64
N ALA A 205 54.21 -32.83 -4.98
CA ALA A 205 54.31 -34.03 -5.81
C ALA A 205 52.97 -34.50 -6.40
N GLU A 206 52.98 -34.62 -7.74
CA GLU A 206 52.42 -35.75 -8.53
C GLU A 206 50.91 -36.08 -8.46
N ALA A 207 50.46 -36.79 -9.50
CA ALA A 207 49.07 -37.24 -9.68
C ALA A 207 48.90 -38.70 -9.27
N ASP A 208 47.66 -39.11 -9.03
CA ASP A 208 47.21 -40.45 -9.43
C ASP A 208 45.73 -40.42 -9.85
N GLU A 209 45.42 -41.18 -10.90
CA GLU A 209 44.07 -41.48 -11.35
C GLU A 209 43.61 -42.75 -10.61
N ASP A 210 42.38 -42.81 -10.08
CA ASP A 210 41.77 -44.13 -9.85
C ASP A 210 40.23 -44.11 -9.92
N GLU A 211 39.68 -45.09 -10.65
CA GLU A 211 38.24 -45.32 -10.78
C GLU A 211 37.75 -46.24 -9.65
N ALA A 212 36.71 -45.85 -8.90
CA ALA A 212 35.82 -46.81 -8.26
C ALA A 212 34.44 -46.23 -7.89
N THR A 213 33.39 -46.68 -8.58
CA THR A 213 32.07 -46.91 -7.97
C THR A 213 31.98 -48.43 -7.73
N PRO A 214 31.34 -48.92 -6.65
CA PRO A 214 29.90 -49.18 -6.76
C PRO A 214 29.05 -49.16 -5.46
N ASP A 215 27.73 -49.13 -5.66
CA ASP A 215 26.65 -49.78 -4.90
C ASP A 215 26.32 -49.45 -3.42
N ASN A 216 25.15 -48.81 -3.29
CA ASN A 216 24.15 -48.87 -2.20
C ASN A 216 23.88 -50.34 -1.74
N PRO A 217 23.50 -50.66 -0.47
CA PRO A 217 22.15 -50.35 0.00
C PRO A 217 21.93 -50.16 1.53
N LEU A 218 20.77 -49.59 1.87
CA LEU A 218 19.89 -49.89 3.03
C LEU A 218 20.43 -50.87 4.11
N ASP A 219 21.03 -50.36 5.19
CA ASP A 219 20.87 -50.96 6.54
C ASP A 219 21.31 -50.00 7.67
N GLN A 220 20.37 -49.36 8.37
CA GLN A 220 20.59 -48.75 9.70
C GLN A 220 19.28 -48.38 10.42
N LEU A 221 18.38 -49.37 10.59
CA LEU A 221 17.21 -49.27 11.47
C LEU A 221 17.29 -50.30 12.60
N ALA A 222 18.07 -50.00 13.65
CA ALA A 222 17.95 -50.69 14.94
C ALA A 222 18.60 -49.92 16.12
N GLY A 223 17.77 -49.36 17.00
CA GLY A 223 18.08 -49.34 18.43
C GLY A 223 18.34 -48.01 19.12
N ARG A 224 17.27 -47.28 19.46
CA ARG A 224 17.18 -46.63 20.77
C ARG A 224 15.77 -46.73 21.33
N ARG A 225 15.58 -47.68 22.24
CA ARG A 225 14.38 -47.86 23.06
C ARG A 225 14.82 -47.58 24.49
N GLY A 226 14.40 -46.45 25.05
CA GLY A 226 14.73 -46.03 26.41
C GLY A 226 13.62 -45.12 26.89
N ASN A 227 12.89 -45.56 27.91
CA ASN A 227 11.78 -44.82 28.49
C ASN A 227 12.31 -43.56 29.18
N ASP A 228 11.53 -42.48 29.11
CA ASP A 228 11.34 -41.61 30.27
C ASP A 228 9.85 -41.22 30.33
N GLU A 229 9.11 -41.92 31.20
CA GLU A 229 7.73 -41.59 31.56
C GLU A 229 7.79 -40.43 32.56
N SER A 230 7.73 -39.20 32.05
CA SER A 230 7.56 -38.00 32.85
C SER A 230 6.18 -37.41 32.60
N ASP A 231 5.19 -37.95 33.32
CA ASP A 231 3.82 -37.42 33.39
C ASP A 231 3.85 -36.01 34.00
N ALA A 232 3.90 -35.00 33.13
CA ALA A 232 3.66 -33.62 33.46
C ALA A 232 2.49 -33.14 32.61
N ASP A 233 1.27 -33.47 33.05
CA ASP A 233 0.02 -32.91 32.56
C ASP A 233 -0.04 -31.40 32.84
N ALA A 234 0.75 -30.65 32.08
CA ALA A 234 0.51 -29.24 31.86
C ALA A 234 -0.56 -29.17 30.76
N ASP A 235 -1.83 -29.22 31.18
CA ASP A 235 -2.96 -28.71 30.40
C ASP A 235 -2.78 -27.20 30.21
N ALA A 236 -1.77 -26.84 29.41
CA ALA A 236 -1.69 -25.54 28.77
C ALA A 236 -2.80 -25.53 27.73
N ASP A 237 -3.98 -25.12 28.18
CA ASP A 237 -5.13 -24.77 27.35
C ASP A 237 -4.76 -23.53 26.52
N SER A 238 -3.89 -23.75 25.53
CA SER A 238 -3.50 -22.79 24.51
C SER A 238 -4.48 -22.84 23.33
N GLY A 239 -5.73 -23.21 23.59
CA GLY A 239 -6.86 -22.84 22.75
C GLY A 239 -7.01 -21.33 22.84
N GLY A 240 -6.27 -20.62 21.98
CA GLY A 240 -6.44 -19.18 21.80
C GLY A 240 -7.91 -18.92 21.52
N GLU A 241 -8.53 -18.05 22.32
CA GLU A 241 -9.93 -17.70 22.14
C GLU A 241 -10.07 -17.05 20.76
N VAL A 242 -10.86 -17.68 19.88
CA VAL A 242 -11.06 -17.20 18.51
C VAL A 242 -11.62 -15.78 18.59
N PRO A 243 -10.96 -14.78 17.99
CA PRO A 243 -11.45 -13.41 18.03
C PRO A 243 -12.86 -13.32 17.44
N PRO A 244 -13.71 -12.40 17.92
CA PRO A 244 -15.04 -12.21 17.36
C PRO A 244 -14.95 -11.71 15.91
N GLU A 245 -15.98 -12.01 15.12
CA GLU A 245 -16.02 -11.79 13.66
C GLU A 245 -15.70 -10.33 13.25
N ASP A 246 -16.09 -9.35 14.07
CA ASP A 246 -15.78 -7.93 13.88
C ASP A 246 -14.32 -7.53 14.16
N GLU A 247 -13.64 -8.22 15.09
CA GLU A 247 -12.19 -8.05 15.30
C GLU A 247 -11.37 -8.72 14.17
N ILE A 248 -11.89 -9.80 13.58
CA ILE A 248 -11.29 -10.48 12.44
C ILE A 248 -11.34 -9.59 11.20
N ASP A 249 -12.53 -9.08 10.85
CA ASP A 249 -12.72 -8.17 9.71
C ASP A 249 -11.81 -6.93 9.82
N ALA A 250 -11.84 -6.26 10.98
CA ALA A 250 -11.00 -5.09 11.23
C ALA A 250 -9.48 -5.41 11.19
N GLY A 251 -9.08 -6.61 11.63
CA GLY A 251 -7.70 -7.07 11.61
C GLY A 251 -7.17 -7.37 10.20
N VAL A 252 -8.00 -7.95 9.33
CA VAL A 252 -7.65 -8.15 7.91
C VAL A 252 -7.62 -6.83 7.15
N ASP A 253 -8.57 -5.93 7.41
CA ASP A 253 -8.57 -4.60 6.78
C ASP A 253 -7.37 -3.75 7.24
N GLU A 254 -6.92 -3.87 8.50
CA GLU A 254 -5.65 -3.29 8.97
C GLU A 254 -4.44 -3.90 8.27
N LEU A 255 -4.39 -5.22 8.10
CA LEU A 255 -3.31 -5.88 7.36
C LEU A 255 -3.22 -5.36 5.91
N LEU A 256 -4.33 -5.29 5.16
CA LEU A 256 -4.31 -4.82 3.78
C LEU A 256 -3.84 -3.36 3.67
N ARG A 257 -4.23 -2.53 4.64
CA ARG A 257 -3.76 -1.14 4.77
C ARG A 257 -2.27 -1.06 5.11
N GLN A 258 -1.75 -1.90 6.02
CA GLN A 258 -0.32 -2.00 6.32
C GLN A 258 0.48 -2.55 5.13
N VAL A 259 -0.03 -3.54 4.39
CA VAL A 259 0.61 -4.08 3.17
C VAL A 259 0.74 -2.98 2.12
N THR A 260 -0.33 -2.22 1.86
CA THR A 260 -0.32 -1.05 0.96
C THR A 260 0.71 0.00 1.44
N ALA A 261 0.67 0.37 2.72
CA ALA A 261 1.58 1.35 3.30
C ALA A 261 3.05 0.93 3.26
N CYS A 262 3.35 -0.34 3.52
CA CYS A 262 4.72 -0.86 3.49
C CYS A 262 5.23 -1.10 2.07
N TRP A 263 4.38 -1.51 1.13
CA TRP A 263 4.69 -1.55 -0.29
C TRP A 263 5.16 -0.17 -0.79
N ALA A 264 4.40 0.86 -0.44
CA ALA A 264 4.67 2.25 -0.79
C ALA A 264 6.00 2.83 -0.24
N THR A 265 6.67 2.14 0.69
CA THR A 265 8.01 2.54 1.15
C THR A 265 9.14 2.13 0.19
N GLY A 266 8.90 1.19 -0.72
CA GLY A 266 9.96 0.59 -1.56
C GLY A 266 10.90 -0.36 -0.81
N ASP A 267 10.69 -0.61 0.48
CA ASP A 267 11.58 -1.39 1.36
C ASP A 267 11.03 -2.82 1.59
N PRO A 268 11.60 -3.86 0.94
CA PRO A 268 11.13 -5.24 1.11
C PRO A 268 11.33 -5.75 2.54
N ALA A 269 12.27 -5.18 3.32
CA ALA A 269 12.47 -5.53 4.72
C ALA A 269 11.24 -5.19 5.58
N ARG A 270 10.44 -4.19 5.17
CA ARG A 270 9.20 -3.80 5.86
C ARG A 270 7.97 -4.55 5.39
N LEU A 271 7.99 -5.06 4.17
CA LEU A 271 6.87 -5.82 3.59
C LEU A 271 6.90 -7.29 4.02
N ILE A 272 8.08 -7.94 3.98
CA ILE A 272 8.23 -9.37 4.29
C ILE A 272 7.67 -9.78 5.67
N PRO A 273 7.78 -9.00 6.77
CA PRO A 273 7.17 -9.34 8.05
C PRO A 273 5.64 -9.28 8.11
N LEU A 274 4.97 -8.87 7.02
CA LEU A 274 3.52 -8.95 6.84
C LEU A 274 3.09 -10.24 6.11
N PHE A 275 4.04 -11.05 5.63
CA PHE A 275 3.77 -12.35 5.03
C PHE A 275 3.72 -13.45 6.09
N GLY A 276 2.75 -14.35 6.00
CA GLY A 276 2.60 -15.52 6.85
C GLY A 276 3.70 -16.56 6.62
N GLU A 277 3.76 -17.60 7.44
CA GLU A 277 4.72 -18.70 7.26
C GLU A 277 4.54 -19.39 5.89
N GLY A 278 3.29 -19.62 5.46
CA GLY A 278 2.98 -20.27 4.19
C GLY A 278 3.52 -19.51 2.98
N LEU A 279 3.19 -18.22 2.87
CA LEU A 279 3.68 -17.37 1.77
C LEU A 279 5.21 -17.25 1.78
N ARG A 280 5.84 -17.08 2.94
CA ARG A 280 7.32 -17.01 3.02
C ARG A 280 7.96 -18.32 2.56
N ALA A 281 7.40 -19.47 2.93
CA ALA A 281 7.88 -20.77 2.49
C ALA A 281 7.71 -20.96 0.97
N GLU A 282 6.58 -20.55 0.38
CA GLU A 282 6.34 -20.61 -1.07
C GLU A 282 7.34 -19.73 -1.85
N LEU A 283 7.56 -18.49 -1.40
CA LEU A 283 8.52 -17.56 -2.01
C LEU A 283 9.96 -18.10 -1.92
N VAL A 284 10.33 -18.69 -0.79
CA VAL A 284 11.65 -19.32 -0.58
C VAL A 284 11.85 -20.55 -1.47
N ASP A 285 10.86 -21.46 -1.57
CA ASP A 285 10.94 -22.63 -2.47
C ASP A 285 11.06 -22.22 -3.95
N GLY A 286 10.36 -21.15 -4.35
CA GLY A 286 10.36 -20.64 -5.72
C GLY A 286 11.58 -19.81 -6.13
N ILE A 287 12.13 -19.00 -5.21
CA ILE A 287 13.16 -17.98 -5.53
C ILE A 287 14.54 -18.33 -4.96
N GLY A 288 14.62 -18.90 -3.76
CA GLY A 288 15.88 -19.13 -3.04
C GLY A 288 15.81 -18.67 -1.58
N THR A 289 16.81 -17.92 -1.13
CA THR A 289 16.83 -17.38 0.24
C THR A 289 15.82 -16.25 0.43
N ILE A 290 15.52 -15.87 1.68
CA ILE A 290 14.63 -14.73 1.94
C ILE A 290 15.27 -13.39 1.51
N GLU A 291 16.60 -13.34 1.46
CA GLU A 291 17.38 -12.28 0.83
C GLU A 291 17.19 -12.25 -0.70
N ASP A 292 17.18 -13.40 -1.38
CA ASP A 292 16.87 -13.47 -2.81
C ASP A 292 15.43 -12.99 -3.09
N VAL A 293 14.47 -13.35 -2.24
CA VAL A 293 13.08 -12.84 -2.30
C VAL A 293 13.05 -11.32 -2.17
N ALA A 294 13.76 -10.75 -1.20
CA ALA A 294 13.84 -9.29 -1.02
C ALA A 294 14.39 -8.58 -2.26
N VAL A 295 15.50 -9.08 -2.83
CA VAL A 295 16.12 -8.54 -4.06
C VAL A 295 15.19 -8.63 -5.27
N GLN A 296 14.37 -9.67 -5.39
CA GLN A 296 13.38 -9.77 -6.47
C GLN A 296 12.15 -8.86 -6.24
N LEU A 297 11.83 -8.53 -4.99
CA LEU A 297 10.74 -7.61 -4.65
C LEU A 297 11.11 -6.14 -4.92
N GLU A 298 12.36 -5.70 -4.65
CA GLU A 298 12.83 -4.31 -4.87
C GLU A 298 12.29 -3.65 -6.17
N PRO A 299 12.45 -4.23 -7.38
CA PRO A 299 11.93 -3.61 -8.60
C PRO A 299 10.40 -3.57 -8.67
N LEU A 300 9.70 -4.52 -8.04
CA LEU A 300 8.23 -4.58 -8.03
C LEU A 300 7.65 -3.50 -7.10
N LEU A 301 8.29 -3.23 -5.97
CA LEU A 301 7.86 -2.17 -5.03
C LEU A 301 7.97 -0.74 -5.60
N THR A 302 8.60 -0.57 -6.78
CA THR A 302 8.58 0.71 -7.50
C THR A 302 7.25 0.99 -8.21
N VAL A 303 6.39 -0.02 -8.37
CA VAL A 303 5.08 0.10 -9.00
C VAL A 303 4.03 0.45 -7.94
N PRO A 304 3.27 1.55 -8.09
CA PRO A 304 2.16 1.87 -7.20
C PRO A 304 1.10 0.76 -7.17
N LEU A 305 0.83 0.25 -5.97
CA LEU A 305 -0.04 -0.88 -5.69
C LEU A 305 -0.91 -0.58 -4.47
N THR A 306 -2.21 -0.83 -4.56
CA THR A 306 -3.12 -0.80 -3.40
C THR A 306 -3.85 -2.13 -3.25
N PHE A 307 -4.24 -2.44 -2.02
CA PHE A 307 -5.01 -3.63 -1.67
C PHE A 307 -6.25 -3.21 -0.86
N GLU A 308 -7.45 -3.52 -1.37
CA GLU A 308 -8.73 -3.20 -0.72
C GLU A 308 -9.64 -4.44 -0.70
N ARG A 309 -10.33 -4.70 0.41
CA ARG A 309 -11.23 -5.86 0.51
C ARG A 309 -12.51 -5.64 -0.31
N ALA A 310 -12.76 -6.51 -1.29
CA ALA A 310 -13.86 -6.40 -2.26
C ALA A 310 -15.18 -7.07 -1.80
N GLY A 311 -15.25 -7.62 -0.59
CA GLY A 311 -16.43 -8.33 -0.11
C GLY A 311 -16.24 -9.07 1.22
N ASP A 312 -17.24 -9.88 1.59
CA ASP A 312 -17.30 -10.59 2.87
C ASP A 312 -16.05 -11.48 3.09
N LEU A 313 -15.46 -11.37 4.28
CA LEU A 313 -14.40 -12.27 4.72
C LEU A 313 -14.98 -13.65 5.04
N ARG A 314 -14.24 -14.72 4.76
CA ARG A 314 -14.69 -16.09 4.99
C ARG A 314 -13.65 -16.88 5.74
N LEU A 315 -13.97 -17.25 6.98
CA LEU A 315 -13.17 -18.18 7.76
C LEU A 315 -13.25 -19.59 7.16
N THR A 316 -12.08 -20.19 6.94
CA THR A 316 -11.92 -21.60 6.56
C THR A 316 -11.73 -22.46 7.81
N ASP A 317 -11.02 -21.91 8.80
CA ASP A 317 -10.89 -22.41 10.17
C ASP A 317 -10.67 -21.22 11.15
N ASP A 318 -10.36 -21.52 12.42
CA ASP A 318 -10.17 -20.53 13.49
C ASP A 318 -8.94 -19.62 13.29
N THR A 319 -8.06 -19.96 12.35
CA THR A 319 -6.78 -19.28 12.08
C THR A 319 -6.58 -18.85 10.63
N ILE A 320 -7.41 -19.34 9.70
CA ILE A 320 -7.31 -19.07 8.26
C ILE A 320 -8.57 -18.37 7.74
N ALA A 321 -8.40 -17.20 7.15
CA ALA A 321 -9.44 -16.40 6.52
C ALA A 321 -9.17 -16.22 5.02
N VAL A 322 -10.23 -16.07 4.22
CA VAL A 322 -10.15 -15.87 2.76
C VAL A 322 -11.06 -14.71 2.35
N ALA A 323 -10.56 -13.77 1.55
CA ALA A 323 -11.35 -12.70 0.96
C ALA A 323 -11.02 -12.52 -0.54
N VAL A 324 -11.94 -11.87 -1.25
CA VAL A 324 -11.62 -11.24 -2.54
C VAL A 324 -11.08 -9.84 -2.23
N VAL A 325 -9.94 -9.50 -2.85
CA VAL A 325 -9.27 -8.21 -2.71
C VAL A 325 -9.20 -7.57 -4.09
N VAL A 326 -9.56 -6.29 -4.19
CA VAL A 326 -9.20 -5.45 -5.33
C VAL A 326 -7.73 -5.11 -5.17
N VAL A 327 -6.94 -5.52 -6.16
CA VAL A 327 -5.54 -5.13 -6.29
C VAL A 327 -5.46 -4.18 -7.48
N GLN A 328 -5.21 -2.91 -7.20
CA GLN A 328 -5.11 -1.86 -8.22
C GLN A 328 -3.64 -1.57 -8.53
N ILE A 329 -3.28 -1.65 -9.81
CA ILE A 329 -1.96 -1.29 -10.35
C ILE A 329 -2.18 -0.13 -11.31
N GLU A 330 -1.66 1.05 -10.97
CA GLU A 330 -1.89 2.30 -11.72
C GLU A 330 -3.40 2.61 -11.91
N ASP A 331 -3.96 2.27 -13.07
CA ASP A 331 -5.38 2.43 -13.44
C ASP A 331 -6.05 1.09 -13.79
N GLU A 332 -5.36 -0.04 -13.61
CA GLU A 332 -5.89 -1.39 -13.83
C GLU A 332 -6.31 -2.04 -12.49
N GLU A 333 -7.60 -2.33 -12.35
CA GLU A 333 -8.16 -3.10 -11.23
C GLU A 333 -8.15 -4.59 -11.53
N SER A 334 -7.72 -5.40 -10.55
CA SER A 334 -7.80 -6.86 -10.62
C SER A 334 -8.44 -7.44 -9.35
N PHE A 335 -9.31 -8.43 -9.52
CA PHE A 335 -9.96 -9.13 -8.40
C PHE A 335 -9.22 -10.44 -8.14
N GLN A 336 -8.65 -10.57 -6.95
CA GLN A 336 -7.80 -11.69 -6.57
C GLN A 336 -8.25 -12.27 -5.23
N ARG A 337 -8.21 -13.59 -5.10
CA ARG A 337 -8.56 -14.28 -3.87
C ARG A 337 -7.33 -14.51 -3.01
N PHE A 338 -7.27 -13.81 -1.88
CA PHE A 338 -6.19 -13.93 -0.90
C PHE A 338 -6.58 -14.80 0.28
N GLU A 339 -5.59 -15.53 0.80
CA GLU A 339 -5.65 -16.21 2.08
C GLU A 339 -4.85 -15.43 3.12
N PHE A 340 -5.35 -15.40 4.36
CA PHE A 340 -4.76 -14.74 5.50
C PHE A 340 -4.62 -15.74 6.65
N SER A 341 -3.51 -15.67 7.38
CA SER A 341 -3.23 -16.50 8.56
C SER A 341 -3.15 -15.65 9.82
N TYR A 342 -3.68 -16.15 10.94
CA TYR A 342 -3.55 -15.52 12.26
C TYR A 342 -2.34 -16.12 13.00
N GLU A 343 -1.21 -15.41 12.95
CA GLU A 343 0.09 -15.83 13.49
C GLU A 343 0.53 -14.83 14.58
N ASP A 344 1.02 -15.32 15.72
CA ASP A 344 1.55 -14.52 16.84
C ASP A 344 0.64 -13.35 17.31
N GLY A 345 -0.68 -13.52 17.19
CA GLY A 345 -1.68 -12.54 17.63
C GLY A 345 -2.03 -11.45 16.60
N ARG A 346 -1.66 -11.63 15.31
CA ARG A 346 -2.00 -10.72 14.21
C ARG A 346 -2.31 -11.48 12.92
N TRP A 347 -3.08 -10.86 12.03
CA TRP A 347 -3.30 -11.38 10.68
C TRP A 347 -2.08 -11.08 9.79
N LEU A 348 -1.71 -12.04 8.94
CA LEU A 348 -0.65 -11.97 7.94
C LEU A 348 -1.14 -12.49 6.58
N LEU A 349 -0.46 -12.09 5.50
CA LEU A 349 -0.78 -12.49 4.13
C LEU A 349 -0.21 -13.89 3.84
N ASN A 350 -1.06 -14.90 3.64
CA ASN A 350 -0.63 -16.30 3.54
C ASN A 350 -0.52 -16.85 2.11
N SER A 351 -1.03 -16.13 1.09
CA SER A 351 -0.85 -16.49 -0.31
C SER A 351 -0.85 -15.27 -1.24
N LEU A 352 -0.29 -15.41 -2.45
CA LEU A 352 -0.40 -14.41 -3.51
C LEU A 352 -1.56 -14.74 -4.46
N GLY A 353 -2.76 -14.30 -4.09
CA GLY A 353 -3.88 -14.02 -5.00
C GLY A 353 -4.11 -14.97 -6.18
N GLU A 354 -4.97 -15.98 -6.06
CA GLU A 354 -5.51 -16.62 -7.27
C GLU A 354 -6.39 -15.62 -8.03
N GLN A 355 -6.12 -15.36 -9.31
CA GLN A 355 -6.96 -14.48 -10.13
C GLN A 355 -8.37 -15.04 -10.24
N GLU A 356 -9.36 -14.28 -9.75
CA GLU A 356 -10.77 -14.63 -9.89
C GLU A 356 -11.36 -13.88 -11.09
N GLN A 357 -12.29 -14.50 -11.82
CA GLN A 357 -13.02 -13.77 -12.86
C GLN A 357 -13.96 -12.78 -12.17
N ALA A 358 -13.91 -11.51 -12.58
CA ALA A 358 -14.77 -10.46 -12.04
C ALA A 358 -16.26 -10.88 -12.08
N PRO A 359 -17.05 -10.60 -11.03
CA PRO A 359 -18.39 -11.15 -10.80
C PRO A 359 -19.48 -10.70 -11.79
#